data_AF-A0A7W0N982-F1
#
_entry.id   AF-A0A7W0N982-F1
#
_cell.length_a   1.000
_cell.length_b   1.000
_cell.length_c   1.000
_cell.angle_alpha   90.00
_cell.angle_beta   90.00
_cell.angle_gamma   90.00
#
_symmetry.space_group_name_H-M   'P 1'
#
loop_
_entity.id
_entity.type
_entity.pdbx_description
1 polymer ?
#
loop_
_entity_poly.entity_id
_entity_poly.type
_entity_poly.pdbx_seq_one_letter_code
_entity_poly.pdbx_strand_id
1 'polypeptide(L)'
;MTEGHDHDHDHDFPTTKLELLERMSAGWAELDKFLAGKADETLAAPSLSNGHSLKDVMAHIAAYERWTEAQIRNASGGTTPTNMELYGVDELPPGSETWDMDMRNAAIHEQYRDLPIAEVGQFARQTHEALIAAIEPLSEEEVATPGAQAWEGDDSILT
;
A
#
# COMPACT_ATOMS: atom_id res chain seq x y z
N MET A 1 -29.84 -10.01 16.80
CA MET A 1 -29.11 -11.21 16.37
C MET A 1 -27.82 -10.70 15.78
N THR A 2 -26.73 -10.92 16.51
CA THR A 2 -25.37 -10.53 16.17
C THR A 2 -24.82 -11.49 15.12
N GLU A 3 -24.46 -10.98 13.95
CA GLU A 3 -23.51 -11.67 13.06
C GLU A 3 -22.29 -10.76 12.97
N GLY A 4 -21.30 -11.07 13.81
CA GLY A 4 -19.92 -10.64 13.56
C GLY A 4 -19.44 -11.42 12.35
N HIS A 5 -19.15 -10.71 11.27
CA HIS A 5 -18.46 -11.27 10.13
C HIS A 5 -16.96 -11.13 10.41
N ASP A 6 -16.49 -12.02 11.29
CA ASP A 6 -15.07 -12.25 11.51
C ASP A 6 -14.61 -13.15 10.36
N HIS A 7 -14.26 -12.55 9.23
CA HIS A 7 -13.45 -13.24 8.23
C HIS A 7 -12.00 -13.20 8.72
N ASP A 8 -11.72 -14.07 9.67
CA ASP A 8 -10.38 -14.56 9.95
C ASP A 8 -9.96 -15.37 8.72
N HIS A 9 -9.53 -14.65 7.69
CA HIS A 9 -8.74 -15.27 6.63
C HIS A 9 -7.48 -15.74 7.33
N ASP A 10 -7.28 -17.06 7.37
CA ASP A 10 -6.00 -17.70 7.70
C ASP A 10 -4.99 -17.20 6.66
N HIS A 11 -4.46 -16.01 6.90
CA HIS A 11 -3.48 -15.35 6.07
C HIS A 11 -2.18 -16.09 6.37
N ASP A 12 -1.76 -16.92 5.41
CA ASP A 12 -0.41 -17.46 5.39
C ASP A 12 0.53 -16.26 5.28
N PHE A 13 0.96 -15.75 6.43
CA PHE A 13 1.88 -14.63 6.56
C PHE A 13 3.33 -15.12 6.38
N PRO A 14 4.23 -14.31 5.79
CA PRO A 14 5.63 -14.66 5.76
C PRO A 14 6.17 -14.85 7.18
N THR A 15 7.01 -15.86 7.38
CA THR A 15 7.59 -16.18 8.70
C THR A 15 9.00 -15.63 8.89
N THR A 16 9.59 -15.10 7.82
CA THR A 16 10.93 -14.50 7.83
C THR A 16 11.01 -13.27 6.92
N LYS A 17 11.98 -12.39 7.16
CA LYS A 17 12.25 -11.24 6.28
C LYS A 17 12.57 -11.69 4.85
N LEU A 18 13.31 -12.79 4.70
CA LEU A 18 13.63 -13.33 3.37
C LEU A 18 12.36 -13.73 2.63
N GLU A 19 11.48 -14.48 3.29
CA GLU A 19 10.20 -14.90 2.70
C GLU A 19 9.30 -13.71 2.36
N LEU A 20 9.26 -12.69 3.22
CA LEU A 20 8.55 -11.44 2.93
C LEU A 20 9.05 -10.80 1.63
N LEU A 21 10.36 -10.59 1.50
CA LEU A 21 10.97 -9.96 0.31
C LEU A 21 10.76 -10.81 -0.96
N GLU A 22 10.88 -12.14 -0.84
CA GLU A 22 10.59 -13.06 -1.95
C GLU A 22 9.13 -12.98 -2.41
N ARG A 23 8.18 -12.96 -1.47
CA ARG A 23 6.75 -12.83 -1.76
C ARG A 23 6.41 -11.47 -2.39
N MET A 24 6.99 -10.38 -1.88
CA MET A 24 6.83 -9.04 -2.48
C MET A 24 7.36 -9.00 -3.92
N SER A 25 8.56 -9.54 -4.15
CA SER A 25 9.14 -9.62 -5.50
C SER A 25 8.31 -10.49 -6.45
N ALA A 26 7.79 -11.62 -5.96
CA ALA A 26 6.94 -12.50 -6.76
C ALA A 26 5.61 -11.83 -7.12
N GLY A 27 4.95 -11.19 -6.15
CA GLY A 27 3.70 -10.46 -6.37
C GLY A 27 3.86 -9.32 -7.37
N TRP A 28 4.96 -8.56 -7.28
CA TRP A 28 5.27 -7.51 -8.25
C TRP A 28 5.50 -8.06 -9.66
N ALA A 29 6.23 -9.17 -9.79
CA ALA A 29 6.45 -9.82 -11.08
C ALA A 29 5.15 -10.39 -11.69
N GLU A 30 4.24 -10.92 -10.86
CA GLU A 30 2.92 -11.37 -11.31
C GLU A 30 2.04 -10.22 -11.78
N LEU A 31 2.06 -9.10 -11.05
CA LEU A 31 1.37 -7.87 -11.44
C LEU A 31 1.89 -7.35 -12.79
N ASP A 32 3.21 -7.19 -12.94
CA ASP A 32 3.84 -6.72 -14.18
C ASP A 32 3.49 -7.64 -15.36
N LYS A 33 3.57 -8.96 -15.17
CA LYS A 33 3.18 -9.95 -16.18
C LYS A 33 1.69 -9.86 -16.54
N PHE A 34 0.82 -9.63 -15.56
CA PHE A 34 -0.61 -9.49 -15.81
C PHE A 34 -0.92 -8.24 -16.65
N LEU A 35 -0.24 -7.14 -16.35
CA LEU A 35 -0.40 -5.85 -17.04
C LEU A 35 0.25 -5.83 -18.43
N ALA A 36 1.31 -6.61 -18.62
CA ALA A 36 2.07 -6.67 -19.87
C ALA A 36 1.17 -6.92 -21.09
N GLY A 37 1.28 -6.04 -22.09
CA GLY A 37 0.57 -6.15 -23.36
C GLY A 37 -0.89 -5.72 -23.33
N LYS A 38 -1.43 -5.25 -22.20
CA LYS A 38 -2.73 -4.58 -22.16
C LYS A 38 -2.61 -3.18 -22.78
N ALA A 39 -3.61 -2.78 -23.55
CA ALA A 39 -3.69 -1.43 -24.09
C ALA A 39 -4.09 -0.43 -22.99
N ASP A 40 -3.63 0.81 -23.11
CA ASP A 40 -3.91 1.87 -22.14
C ASP A 40 -5.42 2.06 -21.94
N GLU A 41 -6.23 1.98 -23.01
CA GLU A 41 -7.68 2.09 -22.91
C GLU A 41 -8.29 0.98 -22.05
N THR A 42 -7.70 -0.21 -22.05
CA THR A 42 -8.14 -1.32 -21.19
C THR A 42 -7.75 -1.08 -19.75
N LEU A 43 -6.57 -0.51 -19.50
CA LEU A 43 -6.09 -0.21 -18.16
C LEU A 43 -6.88 0.92 -17.49
N ALA A 44 -7.31 1.93 -18.25
CA ALA A 44 -8.10 3.06 -17.76
C ALA A 44 -9.62 2.84 -17.77
N ALA A 45 -10.11 1.78 -18.42
CA ALA A 45 -11.55 1.50 -18.43
C ALA A 45 -12.06 1.14 -17.02
N PRO A 46 -13.17 1.73 -16.55
CA PRO A 46 -13.80 1.39 -15.27
C PRO A 46 -14.52 0.03 -15.36
N SER A 47 -13.76 -1.06 -15.39
CA SER A 47 -14.25 -2.40 -15.67
C SER A 47 -14.48 -3.28 -14.44
N LEU A 48 -14.09 -2.81 -13.25
CA LEU A 48 -14.28 -3.55 -12.00
C LEU A 48 -15.69 -3.34 -11.45
N SER A 49 -16.16 -4.26 -10.59
CA SER A 49 -17.53 -4.25 -10.05
C SER A 49 -17.87 -3.01 -9.22
N ASN A 50 -16.85 -2.36 -8.64
CA ASN A 50 -16.95 -1.09 -7.91
C ASN A 50 -16.79 0.15 -8.80
N GLY A 51 -16.69 -0.03 -10.13
CA GLY A 51 -16.49 1.05 -11.09
C GLY A 51 -15.06 1.58 -11.17
N HIS A 52 -14.09 0.95 -10.51
CA HIS A 52 -12.67 1.32 -10.63
C HIS A 52 -12.06 0.70 -11.90
N SER A 53 -10.99 1.31 -12.38
CA SER A 53 -10.14 0.77 -13.44
C SER A 53 -8.94 0.01 -12.86
N LEU A 54 -8.22 -0.74 -13.69
CA LEU A 54 -6.95 -1.38 -13.27
C LEU A 54 -5.91 -0.31 -12.90
N LYS A 55 -5.90 0.82 -13.61
CA LYS A 55 -5.08 1.98 -13.29
C LYS A 55 -5.37 2.50 -11.88
N ASP A 56 -6.63 2.59 -11.49
CA ASP A 56 -7.02 3.06 -10.15
C ASP A 56 -6.51 2.11 -9.06
N VAL A 57 -6.58 0.80 -9.30
CA VAL A 57 -6.01 -0.20 -8.38
C VAL A 57 -4.49 -0.06 -8.26
N MET A 58 -3.77 0.15 -9.38
CA MET A 58 -2.32 0.38 -9.34
C MET A 58 -1.95 1.63 -8.56
N ALA A 59 -2.66 2.73 -8.76
CA ALA A 59 -2.42 3.97 -8.02
C ALA A 59 -2.72 3.81 -6.52
N HIS A 60 -3.75 3.03 -6.18
CA HIS A 60 -4.09 2.71 -4.80
C HIS A 60 -2.99 1.90 -4.11
N ILE A 61 -2.47 0.85 -4.76
CA ILE A 61 -1.34 0.05 -4.24
C ILE A 61 -0.12 0.95 -4.02
N ALA A 62 0.24 1.76 -5.03
CA ALA A 62 1.37 2.68 -4.96
C ALA A 62 1.26 3.68 -3.80
N ALA A 63 0.05 4.21 -3.55
CA ALA A 63 -0.19 5.14 -2.44
C ALA A 63 0.07 4.48 -1.07
N TYR A 64 -0.37 3.23 -0.89
CA TYR A 64 -0.10 2.48 0.33
C TYR A 64 1.36 2.06 0.46
N GLU A 65 2.02 1.66 -0.63
CA GLU A 65 3.47 1.37 -0.60
C GLU A 65 4.28 2.61 -0.18
N ARG A 66 3.96 3.79 -0.73
CA ARG A 66 4.61 5.05 -0.33
C ARG A 66 4.38 5.36 1.14
N TRP A 67 3.17 5.13 1.64
CA TRP A 67 2.86 5.39 3.04
C TRP A 67 3.59 4.42 3.96
N THR A 68 3.59 3.12 3.67
CA THR A 68 4.31 2.10 4.44
C THR A 68 5.82 2.33 4.42
N GLU A 69 6.39 2.70 3.26
CA GLU A 69 7.79 3.10 3.14
C GLU A 69 8.13 4.24 4.11
N ALA A 70 7.27 5.26 4.16
CA ALA A 70 7.47 6.40 5.03
C ALA A 70 7.33 6.03 6.51
N GLN A 71 6.42 5.12 6.85
CA GLN A 71 6.26 4.59 8.21
C GLN A 71 7.57 3.94 8.68
N ILE A 72 8.15 3.06 7.86
CA ILE A 72 9.41 2.35 8.17
C ILE A 72 10.56 3.35 8.32
N ARG A 73 10.73 4.27 7.37
CA ARG A 73 11.82 5.26 7.46
C ARG A 73 11.71 6.14 8.69
N ASN A 74 10.50 6.58 9.02
CA ASN A 74 10.26 7.53 10.11
C ASN A 74 10.27 6.88 11.49
N ALA A 75 10.05 5.56 11.59
CA ALA A 75 10.10 4.82 12.85
C ALA A 75 11.41 5.05 13.62
N SER A 76 12.55 5.01 12.92
CA SER A 76 13.88 5.26 13.52
C SER A 76 14.06 6.68 14.08
N GLY A 77 13.33 7.65 13.53
CA GLY A 77 13.38 9.06 13.93
C GLY A 77 12.31 9.47 14.94
N GLY A 78 11.39 8.56 15.30
CA GLY A 78 10.24 8.87 16.16
C GLY A 78 9.25 9.86 15.53
N THR A 79 9.22 9.94 14.19
CA THR A 79 8.26 10.75 13.45
C THR A 79 7.21 9.87 12.79
N THR A 80 6.08 10.45 12.41
CA THR A 80 5.06 9.79 11.59
C THR A 80 5.03 10.42 10.20
N PRO A 81 4.65 9.68 9.14
CA PRO A 81 4.32 10.25 7.85
C PRO A 81 3.25 11.33 7.97
N THR A 82 3.23 12.20 6.96
CA THR A 82 2.25 13.26 6.82
C THR A 82 1.20 12.88 5.79
N ASN A 83 0.24 13.78 5.55
CA ASN A 83 -0.74 13.61 4.48
C ASN A 83 -0.11 13.53 3.09
N MET A 84 1.09 14.10 2.90
CA MET A 84 1.79 14.07 1.62
C MET A 84 2.12 12.66 1.17
N GLU A 85 2.54 11.78 2.08
CA GLU A 85 2.95 10.42 1.73
C GLU A 85 1.76 9.51 1.35
N LEU A 86 0.55 9.76 1.84
CA LEU A 86 -0.62 8.94 1.45
C LEU A 86 -1.48 9.65 0.39
N TYR A 87 -1.82 10.91 0.63
CA TYR A 87 -2.79 11.67 -0.16
C TYR A 87 -2.15 12.72 -1.08
N GLY A 88 -0.83 12.93 -1.03
CA GLY A 88 -0.15 13.89 -1.91
C GLY A 88 -0.59 15.35 -1.71
N VAL A 89 -1.15 15.67 -0.54
CA VAL A 89 -1.61 17.01 -0.15
C VAL A 89 -1.13 17.33 1.26
N ASP A 90 -0.89 18.60 1.55
CA ASP A 90 -0.44 19.03 2.89
C ASP A 90 -1.57 18.92 3.93
N GLU A 91 -2.78 19.33 3.53
CA GLU A 91 -3.95 19.39 4.40
C GLU A 91 -5.10 18.56 3.83
N LEU A 92 -5.77 17.82 4.72
CA LEU A 92 -7.01 17.12 4.42
C LEU A 92 -8.23 17.98 4.82
N PRO A 93 -9.41 17.72 4.24
CA PRO A 93 -10.63 18.39 4.64
C PRO A 93 -10.96 18.18 6.14
N PRO A 94 -11.57 19.17 6.83
CA PRO A 94 -11.98 19.01 8.22
C PRO A 94 -12.85 17.76 8.44
N GLY A 95 -12.52 16.97 9.46
CA GLY A 95 -13.21 15.71 9.76
C GLY A 95 -12.54 14.47 9.14
N SER A 96 -11.40 14.62 8.44
CA SER A 96 -10.58 13.49 7.98
C SER A 96 -10.12 12.56 9.09
N GLU A 97 -9.95 13.09 10.30
CA GLU A 97 -9.49 12.34 11.48
C GLU A 97 -10.46 11.22 11.89
N THR A 98 -11.71 11.28 11.43
CA THR A 98 -12.75 10.27 11.72
C THR A 98 -13.10 9.41 10.52
N TRP A 99 -12.34 9.49 9.43
CA TRP A 99 -12.56 8.65 8.25
C TRP A 99 -12.35 7.18 8.58
N ASP A 100 -13.29 6.34 8.16
CA ASP A 100 -13.08 4.91 8.10
C ASP A 100 -12.22 4.53 6.87
N MET A 101 -11.94 3.23 6.73
CA MET A 101 -11.12 2.74 5.61
C MET A 101 -11.74 3.04 4.25
N ASP A 102 -13.06 3.00 4.12
CA ASP A 102 -13.73 3.27 2.84
C ASP A 102 -13.60 4.75 2.45
N MET A 103 -13.75 5.66 3.42
CA MET A 103 -13.56 7.09 3.20
C MET A 103 -12.10 7.43 2.85
N ARG A 104 -11.12 6.79 3.51
CA ARG A 104 -9.69 6.93 3.16
C ARG A 104 -9.42 6.43 1.75
N ASN A 105 -9.93 5.25 1.41
CA ASN A 105 -9.77 4.65 0.08
C ASN A 105 -10.40 5.52 -1.02
N ALA A 106 -11.57 6.10 -0.76
CA ALA A 106 -12.23 7.03 -1.67
C ALA A 106 -11.41 8.31 -1.87
N ALA A 107 -10.79 8.85 -0.81
CA ALA A 107 -9.93 10.02 -0.92
C ALA A 107 -8.65 9.75 -1.74
N ILE A 108 -8.04 8.57 -1.56
CA ILE A 108 -6.91 8.11 -2.39
C ILE A 108 -7.34 7.99 -3.85
N HIS A 109 -8.51 7.38 -4.12
CA HIS A 109 -9.02 7.28 -5.48
C HIS A 109 -9.22 8.65 -6.12
N GLU A 110 -9.88 9.58 -5.43
CA GLU A 110 -10.13 10.92 -5.94
C GLU A 110 -8.84 11.68 -6.23
N GLN A 111 -7.80 11.49 -5.40
CA GLN A 111 -6.50 12.12 -5.62
C GLN A 111 -5.81 11.63 -6.90
N TYR A 112 -5.85 10.33 -7.17
CA TYR A 112 -5.01 9.72 -8.21
C TYR A 112 -5.78 9.33 -9.48
N ARG A 113 -7.12 9.40 -9.48
CA ARG A 113 -7.98 8.97 -10.61
C ARG A 113 -7.67 9.66 -11.92
N ASP A 114 -7.18 10.90 -11.89
CA ASP A 114 -6.91 11.70 -13.09
C ASP A 114 -5.46 11.58 -13.59
N LEU A 115 -4.60 10.84 -12.88
CA LEU A 115 -3.23 10.60 -13.33
C LEU A 115 -3.24 9.81 -14.66
N PRO A 116 -2.37 10.19 -15.63
CA PRO A 116 -2.11 9.39 -16.81
C PRO A 116 -1.55 8.01 -16.46
N ILE A 117 -1.85 6.99 -17.28
CA ILE A 117 -1.39 5.61 -17.05
C ILE A 117 0.13 5.53 -16.92
N ALA A 118 0.87 6.28 -17.75
CA ALA A 118 2.33 6.33 -17.67
C ALA A 118 2.83 6.85 -16.32
N GLU A 119 2.16 7.85 -15.75
CA GLU A 119 2.51 8.42 -14.44
C GLU A 119 2.14 7.45 -13.31
N VAL A 120 1.00 6.77 -13.39
CA VAL A 120 0.63 5.71 -12.43
C VAL A 120 1.62 4.54 -12.47
N GLY A 121 2.05 4.13 -13.66
CA GLY A 121 3.04 3.06 -13.82
C GLY A 121 4.41 3.45 -13.25
N GLN A 122 4.83 4.71 -13.44
CA GLN A 122 6.05 5.23 -12.82
C GLN A 122 5.90 5.32 -11.30
N PHE A 123 4.78 5.85 -10.81
CA PHE A 123 4.50 5.99 -9.38
C PHE A 123 4.57 4.63 -8.68
N ALA A 124 3.86 3.62 -9.19
CA ALA A 124 3.86 2.27 -8.63
C ALA A 124 5.26 1.64 -8.62
N ARG A 125 6.05 1.79 -9.69
CA ARG A 125 7.42 1.26 -9.72
C ARG A 125 8.31 1.92 -8.66
N GLN A 126 8.24 3.24 -8.55
CA GLN A 126 9.06 4.00 -7.62
C GLN A 126 8.72 3.69 -6.17
N THR A 127 7.45 3.54 -5.84
CA THR A 127 7.01 3.23 -4.47
C THR A 127 7.35 1.80 -4.09
N HIS A 128 7.22 0.86 -5.02
CA HIS A 128 7.61 -0.52 -4.79
C HIS A 128 9.11 -0.65 -4.51
N GLU A 129 9.95 -0.05 -5.38
CA GLU A 129 11.41 -0.05 -5.21
C GLU A 129 11.82 0.63 -3.90
N ALA A 130 11.18 1.74 -3.53
CA ALA A 130 11.46 2.45 -2.28
C ALA A 130 11.05 1.64 -1.04
N LEU A 131 9.91 0.95 -1.08
CA LEU A 131 9.45 0.11 0.01
C LEU A 131 10.40 -1.07 0.24
N ILE A 132 10.83 -1.75 -0.83
CA ILE A 132 11.84 -2.82 -0.73
C ILE A 132 13.13 -2.27 -0.10
N ALA A 133 13.63 -1.13 -0.60
CA ALA A 133 14.84 -0.50 -0.07
C ALA A 133 14.71 -0.06 1.40
N ALA A 134 13.49 0.21 1.89
CA ALA A 134 13.23 0.52 3.30
C ALA A 134 13.22 -0.73 4.19
N ILE A 135 12.77 -1.88 3.68
CA ILE A 135 12.73 -3.17 4.41
C ILE A 135 14.10 -3.86 4.42
N GLU A 136 14.84 -3.80 3.33
CA GLU A 136 16.15 -4.45 3.18
C GLU A 136 17.13 -4.23 4.35
N PRO A 137 17.31 -3.01 4.90
CA PRO A 137 18.24 -2.79 6.00
C PRO A 137 17.73 -3.26 7.37
N LEU A 138 16.43 -3.54 7.52
CA LEU A 138 15.87 -3.98 8.80
C LEU A 138 16.44 -5.35 9.20
N SER A 139 16.68 -5.54 10.49
CA SER A 139 17.01 -6.84 11.05
C SER A 139 15.79 -7.76 11.08
N GLU A 140 16.03 -9.05 11.28
CA GLU A 140 14.94 -10.03 11.48
C GLU A 140 14.06 -9.65 12.69
N GLU A 141 14.68 -9.16 13.76
CA GLU A 141 13.99 -8.73 14.97
C GLU A 141 13.08 -7.53 14.71
N GLU A 142 13.51 -6.56 13.90
CA GLU A 142 12.74 -5.36 13.55
C GLU A 142 11.53 -5.64 12.64
N VAL A 143 11.52 -6.78 11.96
CA VAL A 143 10.46 -7.20 11.04
C VAL A 143 9.49 -8.19 11.72
N ALA A 144 10.01 -9.08 12.57
CA ALA A 144 9.24 -10.16 13.17
C ALA A 144 8.72 -9.87 14.59
N THR A 145 9.20 -8.82 15.25
CA THR A 145 8.80 -8.53 16.63
C THR A 145 7.62 -7.56 16.65
N PRO A 146 6.49 -7.93 17.28
CA PRO A 146 5.37 -7.03 17.43
C PRO A 146 5.76 -5.70 18.08
N GLY A 147 5.33 -4.60 17.49
CA GLY A 147 5.62 -3.24 17.97
C GLY A 147 7.08 -2.79 17.84
N ALA A 148 7.93 -3.55 17.13
CA ALA A 148 9.29 -3.09 16.80
C ALA A 148 9.25 -1.83 15.93
N GLN A 149 8.27 -1.73 15.04
CA GLN A 149 7.91 -0.46 14.43
C GLN A 149 6.78 0.19 15.23
N ALA A 150 7.00 1.42 15.69
CA ALA A 150 6.06 2.11 16.58
C ALA A 150 4.64 2.27 16.01
N TRP A 151 4.48 2.18 14.69
CA TRP A 151 3.21 2.33 13.98
C TRP A 151 2.39 1.05 13.88
N GLU A 152 2.96 -0.11 14.19
CA GLU A 152 2.31 -1.43 14.07
C GLU A 152 1.47 -1.79 15.30
N GLY A 153 1.70 -1.12 16.44
CA GLY A 153 0.98 -1.44 17.67
C GLY A 153 1.33 -2.85 18.17
N ASP A 154 0.33 -3.75 18.15
CA ASP A 154 0.47 -5.14 18.60
C ASP A 154 0.81 -6.12 17.44
N ASP A 155 0.97 -5.60 16.23
CA ASP A 155 1.32 -6.34 15.01
C ASP A 155 2.82 -6.19 14.66
N SER A 156 3.26 -6.86 13.60
CA SER A 156 4.62 -6.79 13.06
C SER A 156 4.59 -6.63 11.54
N ILE A 157 5.69 -6.27 10.89
CA ILE A 157 5.74 -6.23 9.41
C ILE A 157 5.34 -7.60 8.80
N LEU A 158 5.56 -8.70 9.52
CA LEU A 158 5.21 -10.03 9.07
C LEU A 158 3.73 -10.39 9.20
N THR A 159 2.94 -9.73 10.05
CA THR A 159 1.60 -10.17 10.48
C THR A 159 0.59 -9.03 10.54
#